data_AF-A0A804JT77-F1
#
_entry.id   AF-A0A804JT77-F1
#
_cell.length_a   1.000
_cell.length_b   1.000
_cell.length_c   1.000
_cell.angle_alpha   90.00
_cell.angle_beta   90.00
_cell.angle_gamma   90.00
#
_symmetry.space_group_name_H-M   'P 1'
#
loop_
_entity.id
_entity.type
_entity.pdbx_description
1 polymer ?
#
loop_
_entity_poly.entity_id
_entity_poly.type
_entity_poly.pdbx_seq_one_letter_code
_entity_poly.pdbx_strand_id
1 'polypeptide(L)'
;MAHRRLLSTRSNSSLIKENKSFKRKLEKKQKFYAKVKDAAVSLSAKKAISKKKRLRSRQKKMKVYDLSALSELLPDTNTTEQSSSTNNLKLNCKTRQKLVQREGAQLRQVLNDPSFQLDPLAAIHQHLQRTQPPACDKEIISGKAKRNKKRMKKPSSSSQSMDI
;
A
#
# COMPACT_ATOMS: atom_id res chain seq x y z
N MET A 1 16.38 -45.57 -91.50
CA MET A 1 16.17 -45.83 -90.06
C MET A 1 16.42 -44.53 -89.29
N ALA A 2 15.36 -43.87 -88.80
CA ALA A 2 15.49 -42.64 -88.01
C ALA A 2 15.40 -42.98 -86.51
N HIS A 3 16.52 -42.95 -85.79
CA HIS A 3 16.52 -43.05 -84.33
C HIS A 3 16.22 -41.68 -83.72
N ARG A 4 15.00 -41.52 -83.22
CA ARG A 4 14.58 -40.39 -82.38
C ARG A 4 15.10 -40.64 -80.94
N ARG A 5 16.15 -39.93 -80.51
CA ARG A 5 16.52 -39.83 -79.09
C ARG A 5 15.66 -38.76 -78.40
N LEU A 6 14.87 -39.18 -77.42
CA LEU A 6 14.11 -38.31 -76.52
C LEU A 6 15.08 -37.61 -75.56
N LEU A 7 15.16 -36.27 -75.58
CA LEU A 7 15.88 -35.50 -74.56
C LEU A 7 15.01 -35.31 -73.30
N SER A 8 15.67 -35.49 -72.16
CA SER A 8 15.17 -35.46 -70.78
C SER A 8 14.56 -34.11 -70.37
N THR A 9 13.32 -34.11 -69.87
CA THR A 9 12.59 -32.94 -69.33
C THR A 9 12.70 -32.77 -67.81
N ARG A 10 13.67 -33.42 -67.16
CA ARG A 10 13.69 -33.56 -65.68
C ARG A 10 14.00 -32.25 -64.92
N SER A 11 14.76 -31.32 -65.48
CA SER A 11 15.24 -30.11 -64.78
C SER A 11 14.23 -28.98 -64.61
N ASN A 12 13.22 -28.85 -65.48
CA ASN A 12 12.25 -27.75 -65.36
C ASN A 12 11.22 -27.99 -64.23
N SER A 13 10.95 -29.25 -63.89
CA SER A 13 9.95 -29.62 -62.89
C SER A 13 10.33 -29.27 -61.45
N SER A 14 11.63 -29.28 -61.11
CA SER A 14 12.14 -28.94 -59.78
C SER A 14 12.13 -27.42 -59.54
N LEU A 15 12.59 -26.63 -60.52
CA LEU A 15 12.56 -25.17 -60.46
C LEU A 15 11.13 -24.62 -60.33
N ILE A 16 10.17 -25.21 -61.03
CA ILE A 16 8.75 -24.81 -60.92
C ILE A 16 8.20 -25.14 -59.52
N LYS A 17 8.59 -26.27 -58.91
CA LYS A 17 8.17 -26.65 -57.56
C LYS A 17 8.75 -25.70 -56.50
N GLU A 18 10.02 -25.32 -56.62
CA GLU A 18 10.65 -24.37 -55.70
C GLU A 18 10.03 -22.96 -55.78
N ASN A 19 9.73 -22.48 -56.98
CA ASN A 19 9.03 -21.20 -57.15
C ASN A 19 7.60 -21.22 -56.56
N LYS A 20 6.88 -22.34 -56.67
CA LYS A 20 5.57 -22.52 -56.03
C LYS A 20 5.70 -22.55 -54.50
N SER A 21 6.72 -23.23 -53.98
CA SER A 21 7.00 -23.30 -52.54
C SER A 21 7.35 -21.91 -51.97
N PHE A 22 8.15 -21.12 -52.71
CA PHE A 22 8.53 -19.76 -52.36
C PHE A 22 7.33 -18.80 -52.35
N LYS A 23 6.49 -18.83 -53.39
CA LYS A 23 5.25 -18.04 -53.45
C LYS A 23 4.35 -18.33 -52.26
N ARG A 24 4.17 -19.61 -51.91
CA ARG A 24 3.39 -20.03 -50.72
C ARG A 24 4.01 -19.51 -49.41
N LYS A 25 5.34 -19.51 -49.28
CA LYS A 25 6.03 -18.95 -48.10
C LYS A 25 5.83 -17.44 -48.00
N LEU A 26 5.90 -16.72 -49.11
CA LEU A 26 5.67 -15.26 -49.17
C LEU A 26 4.23 -14.93 -48.77
N GLU A 27 3.25 -15.62 -49.35
CA GLU A 27 1.83 -15.44 -49.04
C GLU A 27 1.54 -15.69 -47.55
N LYS A 28 2.14 -16.73 -46.95
CA LYS A 28 2.03 -16.98 -45.51
C LYS A 28 2.58 -15.83 -44.67
N LYS A 29 3.73 -15.27 -45.05
CA LYS A 29 4.31 -14.11 -44.35
C LYS A 29 3.40 -12.88 -44.46
N GLN A 30 2.84 -12.60 -45.64
CA GLN A 30 1.89 -11.50 -45.82
C GLN A 30 0.64 -11.67 -44.95
N LYS A 31 0.04 -12.88 -44.95
CA LYS A 31 -1.12 -13.19 -44.09
C LYS A 31 -0.81 -13.04 -42.61
N PHE A 32 0.40 -13.40 -42.17
CA PHE A 32 0.84 -13.19 -40.79
C PHE A 32 0.92 -11.71 -40.43
N TYR A 33 1.57 -10.89 -41.26
CA TYR A 33 1.68 -9.45 -41.00
C TYR A 33 0.31 -8.75 -41.00
N ALA A 34 -0.62 -9.16 -41.88
CA ALA A 34 -1.99 -8.66 -41.85
C ALA A 34 -2.69 -8.97 -40.52
N LYS A 35 -2.64 -10.23 -40.07
CA LYS A 35 -3.23 -10.64 -38.77
C LYS A 35 -2.64 -9.91 -37.57
N VAL A 36 -1.32 -9.69 -37.55
CA VAL A 36 -0.67 -8.95 -36.46
C VAL A 36 -1.13 -7.49 -36.45
N LYS A 37 -1.24 -6.84 -37.62
CA LYS A 37 -1.76 -5.47 -37.73
C LYS A 37 -3.21 -5.38 -37.26
N ASP A 38 -4.07 -6.28 -37.73
CA ASP A 38 -5.49 -6.29 -37.37
C ASP A 38 -5.71 -6.54 -35.87
N ALA A 39 -4.91 -7.43 -35.27
CA ALA A 39 -4.93 -7.68 -33.83
C ALA A 39 -4.47 -6.45 -33.03
N ALA A 40 -3.42 -5.75 -33.47
CA ALA A 40 -2.95 -4.53 -32.83
C ALA A 40 -4.00 -3.42 -32.87
N VAL A 41 -4.68 -3.23 -34.00
CA VAL A 41 -5.79 -2.27 -34.15
C VAL A 41 -6.99 -2.66 -33.29
N SER A 42 -7.34 -3.95 -33.24
CA SER A 42 -8.45 -4.43 -32.40
C SER A 42 -8.18 -4.26 -30.90
N LEU A 43 -6.94 -4.47 -30.46
CA LEU A 43 -6.53 -4.27 -29.07
C LEU A 43 -6.46 -2.78 -28.70
N SER A 44 -6.01 -1.90 -29.60
CA SER A 44 -5.98 -0.46 -29.36
C SER A 44 -7.40 0.12 -29.27
N ALA A 45 -8.32 -0.33 -30.12
CA ALA A 45 -9.73 0.07 -30.07
C ALA A 45 -10.43 -0.33 -28.76
N LYS A 46 -10.11 -1.52 -28.21
CA LYS A 46 -10.69 -2.00 -26.93
C LYS A 46 -10.17 -1.22 -25.70
N LYS A 47 -9.02 -0.55 -25.78
CA LYS A 47 -8.51 0.33 -24.70
C LYS A 47 -9.31 1.63 -24.56
N ALA A 48 -10.11 2.01 -25.56
CA ALA A 48 -10.94 3.21 -25.55
C ALA A 48 -12.34 3.02 -24.91
N ILE A 49 -12.67 1.81 -24.43
CA ILE A 49 -13.91 1.56 -23.68
C ILE A 49 -13.76 2.19 -22.29
N SER A 50 -14.02 3.50 -22.21
CA SER A 50 -14.17 4.20 -20.93
C SER A 50 -15.37 3.59 -20.20
N LYS A 51 -15.13 3.09 -18.99
CA LYS A 51 -16.21 2.60 -18.13
C LYS A 51 -17.18 3.76 -17.89
N LYS A 52 -18.44 3.66 -18.33
CA LYS A 52 -19.50 4.63 -17.95
C LYS A 52 -19.65 4.60 -16.43
N LYS A 53 -18.97 5.49 -15.72
CA LYS A 53 -19.05 5.64 -14.27
C LYS A 53 -20.46 6.13 -13.93
N ARG A 54 -21.29 5.26 -13.33
CA ARG A 54 -22.64 5.62 -12.85
C ARG A 54 -22.52 6.66 -11.71
N LEU A 55 -22.44 7.93 -12.06
CA LEU A 55 -22.40 9.06 -11.12
C LEU A 55 -23.67 9.17 -10.27
N ARG A 56 -24.81 8.72 -10.81
CA ARG A 56 -26.15 8.91 -10.21
C ARG A 56 -26.36 8.20 -8.86
N SER A 57 -25.69 7.08 -8.58
CA SER A 57 -25.84 6.36 -7.31
C SER A 57 -25.08 7.02 -6.16
N ARG A 58 -23.98 7.73 -6.44
CA ARG A 58 -23.13 8.35 -5.41
C ARG A 58 -23.62 9.74 -4.98
N GLN A 59 -24.30 10.48 -5.87
CA GLN A 59 -24.81 11.82 -5.54
C GLN A 59 -25.92 11.79 -4.48
N LYS A 60 -26.78 10.76 -4.44
CA LYS A 60 -27.88 10.68 -3.45
C LYS A 60 -27.40 10.40 -2.01
N LYS A 61 -26.12 10.04 -1.82
CA LYS A 61 -25.54 9.72 -0.50
C LYS A 61 -24.78 10.89 0.13
N MET A 62 -24.59 11.99 -0.58
CA MET A 62 -24.00 13.22 -0.03
C MET A 62 -25.11 14.20 0.35
N LYS A 63 -26.10 13.75 1.14
CA LYS A 63 -26.76 14.69 2.03
C LYS A 63 -25.76 14.93 3.15
N VAL A 64 -24.91 15.92 2.95
CA VAL A 64 -24.08 16.48 4.02
C VAL A 64 -25.08 16.97 5.05
N TYR A 65 -25.23 16.26 6.17
CA TYR A 65 -25.88 16.84 7.32
C TYR A 65 -25.11 18.12 7.63
N ASP A 66 -25.82 19.24 7.80
CA ASP A 66 -25.17 20.48 8.20
C ASP A 66 -24.62 20.29 9.61
N LEU A 67 -23.31 20.09 9.71
CA LEU A 67 -22.61 19.86 10.98
C LEU A 67 -22.17 21.18 11.64
N SER A 68 -22.62 22.33 11.12
CA SER A 68 -22.29 23.64 11.69
C SER A 68 -22.69 23.73 13.17
N ALA A 69 -23.79 23.09 13.56
CA ALA A 69 -24.23 23.02 14.96
C ALA A 69 -23.23 22.30 15.90
N LEU A 70 -22.32 21.46 15.39
CA LEU A 70 -21.28 20.84 16.21
C LEU A 70 -20.17 21.81 16.59
N SER A 71 -19.97 22.89 15.83
CA SER A 71 -18.97 23.91 16.17
C SER A 71 -19.33 24.69 17.43
N GLU A 72 -20.62 24.88 17.70
CA GLU A 72 -21.11 25.57 18.90
C GLU A 72 -20.99 24.73 20.19
N LEU A 73 -20.94 23.40 20.04
CA LEU A 73 -20.89 22.44 21.15
C LEU A 73 -19.46 22.03 21.53
N LEU A 74 -18.50 22.21 20.62
CA LEU A 74 -17.10 21.88 20.86
C LEU A 74 -16.34 23.14 21.29
N PRO A 75 -15.42 23.04 22.26
CA PRO A 75 -14.53 24.16 22.55
C PRO A 75 -13.75 24.53 21.29
N ASP A 76 -13.65 25.83 21.01
CA ASP A 76 -12.93 26.41 19.87
C ASP A 76 -11.44 26.06 19.92
N THR A 77 -11.10 24.85 19.52
CA THR A 77 -9.71 24.44 19.32
C THR A 77 -9.26 25.05 18.00
N ASN A 78 -8.92 26.34 18.01
CA ASN A 78 -8.20 27.03 16.93
C ASN A 78 -6.75 26.50 16.78
N THR A 79 -6.59 25.19 16.80
CA THR A 79 -5.35 24.49 16.51
C THR A 79 -5.44 23.96 15.08
N THR A 80 -4.97 24.78 14.15
CA THR A 80 -4.76 24.47 12.72
C THR A 80 -3.80 23.29 12.46
N GLU A 81 -3.54 22.40 13.43
CA GLU A 81 -2.46 21.42 13.36
C GLU A 81 -2.91 19.95 13.27
N GLN A 82 -4.20 19.64 13.33
CA GLN A 82 -4.65 18.23 13.40
C GLN A 82 -5.70 17.85 12.35
N SER A 83 -5.34 17.95 11.07
CA SER A 83 -6.09 17.20 10.04
C SER A 83 -5.28 16.80 8.80
N SER A 84 -3.96 16.64 8.92
CA SER A 84 -3.13 16.18 7.79
C SER A 84 -2.97 14.65 7.68
N SER A 85 -3.59 13.84 8.57
CA SER A 85 -3.39 12.37 8.57
C SER A 85 -4.66 11.54 8.29
N THR A 86 -5.79 12.16 7.95
CA THR A 86 -7.02 11.43 7.62
C THR A 86 -7.14 11.07 6.13
N ASN A 87 -6.22 11.54 5.30
CA ASN A 87 -6.27 11.37 3.85
C ASN A 87 -5.09 10.53 3.37
N ASN A 88 -5.36 9.22 3.18
CA ASN A 88 -4.53 8.19 2.53
C ASN A 88 -3.60 7.33 3.41
N LEU A 89 -4.15 6.67 4.45
CA LEU A 89 -3.51 5.50 5.07
C LEU A 89 -3.62 4.27 4.15
N LYS A 90 -2.92 4.32 2.99
CA LYS A 90 -2.74 3.15 2.13
C LYS A 90 -1.73 2.20 2.81
N LEU A 91 -2.21 1.49 3.82
CA LEU A 91 -1.43 0.50 4.55
C LEU A 91 -1.14 -0.69 3.64
N ASN A 92 0.15 -0.96 3.39
CA ASN A 92 0.59 -2.18 2.73
C ASN A 92 0.42 -3.40 3.66
N CYS A 93 0.44 -4.61 3.10
CA CYS A 93 0.21 -5.84 3.86
C CYS A 93 1.17 -6.00 5.07
N LYS A 94 2.45 -5.66 4.90
CA LYS A 94 3.46 -5.72 5.97
C LYS A 94 3.16 -4.72 7.09
N THR A 95 2.80 -3.49 6.75
CA THR A 95 2.43 -2.45 7.73
C THR A 95 1.17 -2.84 8.49
N ARG A 96 0.19 -3.45 7.81
CA ARG A 96 -1.03 -3.98 8.47
C ARG A 96 -0.68 -5.09 9.45
N GLN A 97 0.19 -6.03 9.08
CA GLN A 97 0.62 -7.11 9.97
C GLN A 97 1.32 -6.57 11.22
N LYS A 98 2.24 -5.62 11.04
CA LYS A 98 2.94 -4.96 12.17
C LYS A 98 1.96 -4.22 13.08
N LEU A 99 0.98 -3.52 12.51
CA LEU A 99 -0.06 -2.84 13.28
C LEU A 99 -0.85 -3.85 14.11
N VAL A 100 -1.34 -4.93 13.50
CA VAL A 100 -2.08 -5.98 14.22
C VAL A 100 -1.25 -6.59 15.35
N GLN A 101 0.04 -6.86 15.12
CA GLN A 101 0.93 -7.38 16.16
C GLN A 101 1.11 -6.38 17.32
N ARG A 102 1.29 -5.10 17.02
CA ARG A 102 1.44 -4.04 18.02
C ARG A 102 0.18 -3.88 18.86
N GLU A 103 -0.97 -3.71 18.22
CA GLU A 103 -2.25 -3.55 18.93
C GLU A 103 -2.58 -4.81 19.73
N GLY A 104 -2.31 -6.00 19.18
CA GLY A 104 -2.52 -7.26 19.89
C GLY A 104 -1.63 -7.40 21.13
N ALA A 105 -0.37 -6.97 21.05
CA ALA A 105 0.52 -6.96 22.22
C ALA A 105 0.05 -5.96 23.29
N GLN A 106 -0.37 -4.77 22.89
CA GLN A 106 -0.92 -3.76 23.80
C GLN A 106 -2.19 -4.25 24.49
N LEU A 107 -3.12 -4.86 23.75
CA LEU A 107 -4.33 -5.42 24.33
C LEU A 107 -4.02 -6.52 25.35
N ARG A 108 -3.11 -7.44 25.00
CA ARG A 108 -2.68 -8.49 25.94
C ARG A 108 -2.06 -7.91 27.21
N GLN A 109 -1.29 -6.84 27.09
CA GLN A 109 -0.71 -6.16 28.26
C GLN A 109 -1.81 -5.63 29.19
N VAL A 110 -2.84 -4.98 28.64
CA VAL A 110 -3.99 -4.48 29.45
C VAL A 110 -4.75 -5.63 30.10
N LEU A 111 -5.03 -6.71 29.36
CA LEU A 111 -5.75 -7.88 29.89
C LEU A 111 -4.97 -8.64 30.97
N ASN A 112 -3.63 -8.62 30.90
CA ASN A 112 -2.76 -9.25 31.88
C ASN A 112 -2.44 -8.34 33.08
N ASP A 113 -2.89 -7.09 33.08
CA ASP A 113 -2.68 -6.16 34.20
C ASP A 113 -3.60 -6.54 35.38
N PRO A 114 -3.06 -6.83 36.57
CA PRO A 114 -3.87 -7.19 37.73
C PRO A 114 -4.85 -6.08 38.13
N SER A 115 -4.49 -4.81 37.93
CA SER A 115 -5.38 -3.69 38.24
C SER A 115 -6.63 -3.70 37.35
N PHE A 116 -6.45 -4.05 36.07
CA PHE A 116 -7.54 -4.14 35.10
C PHE A 116 -8.44 -5.37 35.31
N GLN A 117 -7.87 -6.48 35.81
CA GLN A 117 -8.63 -7.69 36.14
C GLN A 117 -9.54 -7.50 37.37
N LEU A 118 -9.08 -6.71 38.35
CA LEU A 118 -9.84 -6.43 39.57
C LEU A 118 -10.93 -5.38 39.35
N ASP A 119 -10.58 -4.23 38.76
CA ASP A 119 -11.53 -3.16 38.43
C ASP A 119 -11.12 -2.46 37.11
N PRO A 120 -11.76 -2.84 35.99
CA PRO A 120 -11.41 -2.27 34.69
C PRO A 120 -11.74 -0.77 34.61
N LEU A 121 -12.77 -0.29 35.31
CA LEU A 121 -13.18 1.11 35.26
C LEU A 121 -12.19 2.00 36.02
N ALA A 122 -11.80 1.59 37.22
CA ALA A 122 -10.77 2.31 37.97
C ALA A 122 -9.41 2.29 37.27
N ALA A 123 -9.00 1.15 36.68
CA ALA A 123 -7.76 1.04 35.92
C ALA A 123 -7.73 1.98 34.72
N ILE A 124 -8.83 2.06 33.95
CA ILE A 124 -8.96 3.00 32.83
C ILE A 124 -8.89 4.44 33.33
N HIS A 125 -9.62 4.79 34.39
CA HIS A 125 -9.60 6.14 34.94
C HIS A 125 -8.19 6.55 35.36
N GLN A 126 -7.49 5.67 36.06
CA GLN A 126 -6.12 5.91 36.51
C GLN A 126 -5.13 6.02 35.34
N HIS A 127 -5.30 5.19 34.30
CA HIS A 127 -4.52 5.27 33.07
C HIS A 127 -4.74 6.61 32.37
N LEU A 128 -6.00 7.05 32.24
CA LEU A 128 -6.35 8.32 31.63
C LEU A 128 -5.71 9.46 32.41
N GLN A 129 -5.84 9.50 33.74
CA GLN A 129 -5.21 10.52 34.59
C GLN A 129 -3.68 10.59 34.41
N ARG A 130 -3.00 9.44 34.33
CA ARG A 130 -1.54 9.39 34.16
C ARG A 130 -1.05 9.79 32.78
N THR A 131 -1.85 9.50 31.76
CA THR A 131 -1.48 9.73 30.35
C THR A 131 -2.04 11.03 29.80
N GLN A 132 -2.75 11.82 30.62
CA GLN A 132 -3.10 13.17 30.23
C GLN A 132 -1.81 13.96 29.97
N PRO A 133 -1.73 14.68 28.83
CA PRO A 133 -0.66 15.64 28.64
C PRO A 133 -0.69 16.66 29.79
N PRO A 134 0.47 17.18 30.23
CA PRO A 134 0.47 18.26 31.20
C PRO A 134 -0.39 19.40 30.64
N ALA A 135 -1.31 19.91 31.46
CA ALA A 135 -2.12 21.07 31.10
C ALA A 135 -1.19 22.17 30.59
N CYS A 136 -1.56 22.79 29.47
CA CYS A 136 -0.79 23.89 28.86
C CYS A 136 -0.99 25.20 29.64
N ASP A 137 -1.16 25.12 30.95
CA ASP A 137 -1.25 26.27 31.84
C ASP A 137 0.09 26.39 32.54
N LYS A 138 0.98 27.13 31.89
CA LYS A 138 2.19 27.65 32.51
C LYS A 138 1.78 28.63 33.60
N GLU A 139 1.60 28.14 34.81
CA GLU A 139 1.96 28.96 35.96
C GLU A 139 3.44 28.77 36.22
N ILE A 140 4.20 29.82 35.88
CA ILE A 140 5.62 29.96 36.14
C ILE A 140 5.82 29.89 37.65
N ILE A 141 6.16 28.72 38.19
CA ILE A 141 6.66 28.62 39.56
C ILE A 141 8.15 28.33 39.49
N SER A 142 8.89 29.39 39.82
CA SER A 142 10.33 29.48 39.99
C SER A 142 10.89 28.37 40.89
N GLY A 143 11.90 27.64 40.40
CA GLY A 143 12.64 26.68 41.21
C GLY A 143 13.97 26.31 40.57
N LYS A 144 15.01 27.08 40.89
CA LYS A 144 16.41 26.83 40.49
C LYS A 144 16.89 25.47 41.01
N ALA A 145 17.45 24.63 40.12
CA ALA A 145 18.60 23.79 40.44
C ALA A 145 19.24 23.21 39.16
N LYS A 146 20.21 23.94 38.60
CA LYS A 146 21.19 23.35 37.66
C LYS A 146 22.13 22.45 38.48
N ARG A 147 22.06 21.13 38.30
CA ARG A 147 23.14 20.21 38.70
C ARG A 147 23.71 19.52 37.47
N ASN A 148 24.87 20.04 37.05
CA ASN A 148 25.71 19.47 36.00
C ASN A 148 26.19 18.07 36.43
N LYS A 149 25.76 17.01 35.72
CA LYS A 149 26.31 15.66 35.89
C LYS A 149 27.55 15.52 35.01
N LYS A 150 28.71 15.83 35.58
CA LYS A 150 30.02 15.61 34.97
C LYS A 150 30.21 14.10 34.72
N ARG A 151 30.48 13.73 33.48
CA ARG A 151 30.88 12.38 33.05
C ARG A 151 32.19 12.01 33.74
N MET A 152 32.25 10.85 34.38
CA MET A 152 33.50 10.10 34.59
C MET A 152 33.24 8.62 34.30
N LYS A 153 34.14 8.02 33.52
CA LYS A 153 34.10 6.63 33.04
C LYS A 153 34.77 5.71 34.09
N LYS A 154 34.10 4.58 34.41
CA LYS A 154 34.54 3.14 34.59
C LYS A 154 35.90 2.80 35.25
N PRO A 155 36.17 1.54 35.71
CA PRO A 155 35.35 0.33 35.98
C PRO A 155 35.74 -0.41 37.32
N SER A 156 35.25 -1.66 37.49
CA SER A 156 35.59 -2.68 38.53
C SER A 156 34.91 -2.46 39.91
N SER A 157 34.52 -3.46 40.71
CA SER A 157 34.72 -4.91 40.78
C SER A 157 33.43 -5.55 41.37
N SER A 158 33.02 -6.75 40.96
CA SER A 158 33.18 -8.02 41.70
C SER A 158 32.48 -8.11 43.06
N SER A 159 31.61 -9.13 43.15
CA SER A 159 31.23 -9.89 44.36
C SER A 159 30.08 -9.41 45.26
N GLN A 160 28.97 -10.14 45.13
CA GLN A 160 28.14 -10.80 46.16
C GLN A 160 28.12 -10.24 47.60
N SER A 161 26.91 -10.04 48.13
CA SER A 161 26.44 -10.76 49.33
C SER A 161 24.91 -10.63 49.44
N MET A 162 24.23 -11.76 49.58
CA MET A 162 22.92 -11.83 50.24
C MET A 162 23.12 -11.55 51.73
N ASP A 163 22.10 -11.05 52.42
CA ASP A 163 21.67 -11.56 53.74
C ASP A 163 20.37 -10.88 54.20
N ILE A 164 19.39 -11.75 54.49
CA ILE A 164 18.26 -11.74 55.46
C ILE A 164 17.42 -10.47 55.60
#